data_AF-A0ABD2F2N9-F1
#
_entry.id   AF-A0ABD2F2N9-F1
#
_cell.length_a   1.000
_cell.length_b   1.000
_cell.length_c   1.000
_cell.angle_alpha   90.00
_cell.angle_beta   90.00
_cell.angle_gamma   90.00
#
_symmetry.space_group_name_H-M   'P 1'
#
loop_
_entity.id
_entity.type
_entity.pdbx_description
1 polymer ?
#
loop_
_entity_poly.entity_id
_entity_poly.type
_entity_poly.pdbx_seq_one_letter_code
_entity_poly.pdbx_strand_id
1 'polypeptide(L)'
;KYRKESGLKSIKGSCHNFCTAISKDITFKELKDLLNSKSIMLIDVRETWEILEHGKIPESVHIPLDEVGEALQMNPRDFKEKYNEVKPSKSDSL
;
A
#
# COMPACT_ATOMS: atom_id res chain seq x y z
N LYS A 1 8.41 -40.63 3.08
CA LYS A 1 8.31 -40.75 1.61
C LYS A 1 6.82 -40.65 1.27
N TYR A 2 6.26 -39.71 0.52
CA TYR A 2 6.74 -39.00 -0.66
C TYR A 2 6.19 -37.55 -0.71
N ARG A 3 7.02 -36.63 -1.18
CA ARG A 3 6.70 -35.26 -1.61
C ARG A 3 5.90 -35.34 -2.92
N LYS A 4 4.76 -34.67 -3.02
CA LYS A 4 4.07 -34.45 -4.30
C LYS A 4 4.16 -32.96 -4.61
N GLU A 5 5.16 -32.60 -5.40
CA GLU A 5 5.22 -31.30 -6.05
C GLU A 5 4.09 -31.26 -7.07
N SER A 6 3.17 -30.32 -6.93
CA SER A 6 2.23 -29.97 -7.99
C SER A 6 2.62 -28.58 -8.43
N GLY A 7 3.25 -28.52 -9.61
CA GLY A 7 3.77 -27.30 -10.20
C GLY A 7 2.66 -26.27 -10.36
N LEU A 8 2.98 -25.02 -10.01
CA LEU A 8 2.15 -23.88 -10.35
C LEU A 8 2.04 -23.81 -11.88
N LYS A 9 0.84 -24.12 -12.38
CA LYS A 9 0.48 -23.82 -13.77
C LYS A 9 0.35 -22.30 -13.88
N SER A 10 1.28 -21.69 -14.60
CA SER A 10 1.25 -20.28 -14.95
C SER A 10 0.02 -20.02 -15.82
N ILE A 11 -1.02 -19.45 -15.21
CA ILE A 11 -2.14 -18.84 -15.91
C ILE A 11 -1.61 -17.53 -16.49
N LYS A 12 -1.38 -17.53 -17.81
CA LYS A 12 -0.96 -16.36 -18.57
C LYS A 12 -2.16 -15.41 -18.71
N GLY A 13 -2.46 -14.68 -17.64
CA GLY A 13 -3.31 -13.50 -17.69
C GLY A 13 -2.52 -12.35 -18.30
N SER A 14 -3.01 -11.78 -19.40
CA SER A 14 -2.46 -10.56 -19.98
C SER A 14 -2.87 -9.37 -19.11
N CYS A 15 -2.10 -9.07 -18.08
CA CYS A 15 -2.23 -7.81 -17.33
C CYS A 15 -1.46 -6.76 -18.13
N HIS A 16 -2.17 -5.98 -18.96
CA HIS A 16 -1.58 -4.79 -19.55
C HIS A 16 -1.26 -3.80 -18.42
N ASN A 17 -0.04 -3.25 -18.45
CA ASN A 17 0.56 -2.28 -17.51
C ASN A 17 1.30 -2.86 -16.29
N PHE A 18 2.42 -3.55 -16.52
CA PHE A 18 3.44 -3.65 -15.48
C PHE A 18 4.08 -2.27 -15.26
N CYS A 19 3.96 -1.74 -14.05
CA CYS A 19 4.69 -0.57 -13.60
C CYS A 19 6.19 -0.85 -13.69
N THR A 20 6.93 -0.07 -14.49
CA THR A 20 8.40 -0.16 -14.63
C THR A 20 9.13 0.67 -13.57
N ALA A 21 8.42 1.28 -12.63
CA ALA A 21 9.03 2.08 -11.59
C ALA A 21 9.85 1.19 -10.64
N ILE A 22 11.06 1.65 -10.34
CA ILE A 22 11.93 1.02 -9.35
C ILE A 22 11.28 1.23 -7.97
N SER A 23 10.92 0.14 -7.29
CA SER A 23 10.53 0.17 -5.88
C SER A 23 11.78 0.16 -5.00
N LYS A 24 11.83 1.05 -4.00
CA LYS A 24 12.90 1.08 -3.00
C LYS A 24 12.43 0.29 -1.77
N ASP A 25 13.22 -0.69 -1.37
CA ASP A 25 13.01 -1.39 -0.10
C ASP A 25 13.43 -0.50 1.07
N ILE A 26 12.69 -0.57 2.18
CA ILE A 26 12.97 0.16 3.41
C ILE A 26 13.08 -0.83 4.57
N THR A 27 14.05 -0.61 5.45
CA THR A 27 14.19 -1.39 6.68
C THR A 27 13.22 -0.89 7.74
N PHE A 28 12.94 -1.73 8.75
CA PHE A 28 12.13 -1.33 9.90
C PHE A 28 12.63 -0.06 10.59
N LYS A 29 13.96 0.07 10.75
CA LYS A 29 14.56 1.24 11.40
C LYS A 29 14.31 2.51 10.59
N GLU A 30 14.53 2.45 9.28
CA GLU A 30 14.29 3.59 8.39
C GLU A 30 12.81 3.98 8.39
N LEU A 31 11.90 3.01 8.27
CA LEU A 31 10.46 3.27 8.34
C LEU A 31 10.09 3.98 9.65
N LYS A 32 10.61 3.49 10.79
CA LYS A 32 10.36 4.10 12.10
C LYS A 32 10.89 5.55 12.16
N ASP A 33 12.08 5.80 11.63
CA ASP A 33 12.68 7.14 11.60
C ASP A 33 11.86 8.09 10.71
N LEU A 34 11.40 7.63 9.54
CA LEU A 34 10.56 8.39 8.59
C LEU A 34 9.17 8.72 9.15
N LEU A 35 8.56 7.79 9.90
CA LEU A 35 7.30 8.03 10.60
C LEU A 35 7.46 9.07 11.71
N ASN A 36 8.54 8.99 12.48
CA ASN A 36 8.83 9.96 13.54
C ASN A 36 9.10 11.38 12.99
N SER A 37 9.73 11.48 11.81
CA SER A 37 10.00 12.76 11.15
C SER A 37 8.82 13.29 10.32
N LYS A 38 7.72 12.53 10.22
CA LYS A 38 6.53 12.85 9.42
C LYS A 38 6.87 13.21 7.96
N SER A 39 7.88 12.56 7.42
CA SER A 39 8.42 12.87 6.08
C SER A 39 7.77 12.03 4.98
N ILE A 40 6.99 11.02 5.36
CA ILE A 40 6.32 10.12 4.43
C ILE A 40 4.82 10.01 4.76
N MET A 41 4.06 9.60 3.74
CA MET A 41 2.73 9.03 3.94
C MET A 41 2.84 7.51 3.87
N LEU A 42 2.54 6.82 4.99
CA LEU A 42 2.46 5.37 5.01
C LEU A 42 1.03 4.92 4.68
N ILE A 43 0.84 4.24 3.56
CA ILE A 43 -0.46 3.68 3.17
C ILE A 43 -0.52 2.22 3.60
N ASP A 44 -1.43 1.90 4.51
CA ASP A 44 -1.70 0.55 5.00
C ASP A 44 -2.79 -0.09 4.13
N VAL A 45 -2.40 -1.06 3.30
CA VAL A 45 -3.26 -1.68 2.28
C VAL A 45 -3.93 -2.99 2.73
N ARG A 46 -3.85 -3.30 4.03
CA ARG A 46 -4.46 -4.49 4.63
C ARG A 46 -5.98 -4.46 4.59
N GLU A 47 -6.59 -5.63 4.76
CA GLU A 47 -8.04 -5.73 4.89
C GLU A 47 -8.51 -5.13 6.21
N THR A 48 -9.75 -4.61 6.23
CA THR A 48 -10.31 -3.92 7.41
C THR A 48 -10.34 -4.80 8.66
N TRP A 49 -10.57 -6.12 8.51
CA TRP A 49 -10.61 -7.02 9.67
C TRP A 49 -9.24 -7.13 10.35
N GLU A 50 -8.14 -7.11 9.60
CA GLU A 50 -6.78 -7.16 10.17
C GLU A 50 -6.51 -5.92 11.04
N ILE A 51 -7.03 -4.77 10.64
CA ILE A 51 -6.93 -3.53 11.41
C ILE A 51 -7.77 -3.59 12.69
N LEU A 52 -8.99 -4.10 12.60
CA LEU A 52 -9.89 -4.23 13.75
C LEU A 52 -9.35 -5.23 14.78
N GLU A 53 -8.69 -6.31 14.34
CA GLU A 53 -8.18 -7.36 15.22
C GLU A 53 -6.78 -7.07 15.77
N HIS A 54 -5.86 -6.63 14.91
CA HIS A 54 -4.43 -6.49 15.27
C HIS A 54 -3.98 -5.03 15.41
N GLY A 55 -4.85 -4.09 15.07
CA GLY A 55 -4.54 -2.67 15.10
C GLY A 55 -3.85 -2.16 13.84
N LYS A 56 -3.79 -0.83 13.80
CA LYS A 56 -3.21 -0.02 12.73
C LYS A 56 -1.84 0.50 13.15
N ILE A 57 -0.92 0.63 12.20
CA ILE A 57 0.35 1.33 12.43
C ILE A 57 0.04 2.82 12.69
N PRO A 58 0.51 3.41 13.80
CA PRO A 58 0.29 4.83 14.07
C PRO A 58 0.75 5.71 12.91
N GLU A 59 0.04 6.82 12.67
CA GLU A 59 0.27 7.76 11.56
C GLU A 59 0.09 7.19 10.13
N SER A 60 -0.28 5.91 9.96
CA SER A 60 -0.60 5.39 8.62
C SER A 60 -1.96 5.89 8.13
N VAL A 61 -2.23 5.74 6.84
CA VAL A 61 -3.55 5.93 6.22
C VAL A 61 -4.03 4.56 5.79
N HIS A 62 -5.21 4.14 6.25
CA HIS A 62 -5.76 2.84 5.86
C HIS A 62 -6.52 2.99 4.55
N ILE A 63 -6.03 2.34 3.50
CA ILE A 63 -6.64 2.30 2.17
C ILE A 63 -6.53 0.85 1.68
N PRO A 64 -7.57 0.02 1.88
CA PRO A 64 -7.56 -1.38 1.46
C PRO A 64 -7.12 -1.58 0.02
N LEU A 65 -6.39 -2.66 -0.25
CA LEU A 65 -5.76 -2.91 -1.56
C LEU A 65 -6.74 -2.82 -2.75
N ASP A 66 -7.97 -3.28 -2.56
CA ASP A 66 -9.06 -3.19 -3.53
C ASP A 66 -9.52 -1.75 -3.83
N GLU A 67 -9.35 -0.83 -2.87
CA GLU A 67 -9.70 0.58 -3.03
C GLU A 67 -8.53 1.45 -3.52
N VAL A 68 -7.28 1.04 -3.34
CA VAL A 68 -6.08 1.88 -3.62
C VAL A 68 -6.09 2.48 -5.03
N GLY A 69 -6.48 1.67 -6.02
CA GLY A 69 -6.51 2.09 -7.42
C GLY A 69 -7.46 3.26 -7.67
N GLU A 70 -8.64 3.23 -7.06
CA GLU A 70 -9.63 4.32 -7.14
C GLU A 70 -9.25 5.49 -6.24
N ALA A 71 -8.81 5.21 -5.01
CA ALA A 71 -8.41 6.20 -4.03
C ALA A 71 -7.36 7.17 -4.59
N LEU A 72 -6.29 6.66 -5.21
CA LEU A 72 -5.23 7.48 -5.77
C LEU A 72 -5.65 8.24 -7.05
N GLN A 73 -6.82 7.95 -7.61
CA GLN A 73 -7.41 8.67 -8.74
C GLN A 73 -8.47 9.70 -8.31
N MET A 74 -9.02 9.62 -7.09
CA MET A 74 -9.99 10.59 -6.55
C MET A 74 -9.47 12.03 -6.63
N ASN A 75 -10.36 13.01 -6.76
CA ASN A 75 -9.91 14.39 -6.60
C ASN A 75 -9.46 14.65 -5.13
N PRO A 76 -8.60 15.65 -4.88
CA PRO A 76 -8.03 15.86 -3.55
C PRO A 76 -9.07 16.12 -2.45
N ARG A 77 -10.21 16.73 -2.80
CA ARG A 77 -11.29 17.02 -1.85
C ARG A 77 -11.94 15.72 -1.38
N ASP A 78 -12.38 14.89 -2.30
CA ASP A 78 -13.07 13.64 -1.97
C ASP A 78 -12.14 12.64 -1.27
N PHE A 79 -10.85 12.62 -1.65
CA PHE A 79 -9.84 11.84 -0.93
C PHE A 79 -9.73 12.26 0.53
N LYS A 80 -9.66 13.58 0.79
CA LYS A 80 -9.58 14.13 2.16
C LYS A 80 -10.85 13.86 2.95
N GLU A 81 -12.02 13.95 2.34
CA GLU A 81 -13.28 13.63 3.00
C GLU A 81 -13.37 12.14 3.36
N LYS A 82 -12.90 11.23 2.49
CA LYS A 82 -12.97 9.78 2.73
C LYS A 82 -11.92 9.25 3.69
N TYR A 83 -10.66 9.65 3.52
CA TYR A 83 -9.52 9.09 4.27
C TYR A 83 -9.00 10.03 5.38
N ASN A 84 -9.62 11.20 5.54
CA ASN A 84 -9.23 12.23 6.51
C ASN A 84 -7.77 12.69 6.36
N GLU A 85 -7.20 12.58 5.16
CA GLU A 85 -5.80 12.84 4.86
C GLU A 85 -5.63 13.61 3.54
N VAL A 86 -4.51 14.30 3.37
CA VAL A 86 -4.23 15.01 2.12
C VAL A 86 -3.85 14.00 1.04
N LYS A 87 -4.43 14.10 -0.15
CA LYS A 87 -4.07 13.22 -1.27
C LYS A 87 -2.58 13.38 -1.61
N PRO A 88 -1.79 12.29 -1.69
CA PRO A 88 -0.38 12.37 -2.07
C PRO A 88 -0.20 12.83 -3.52
N SER A 89 0.87 13.59 -3.76
CA SER A 89 1.31 14.04 -5.07
C SER A 89 2.29 13.05 -5.70
N LYS A 90 2.37 13.04 -7.03
CA LYS A 90 3.38 12.28 -7.79
C LYS A 90 4.81 12.81 -7.59
N SER A 91 4.94 14.03 -7.05
CA SER A 91 6.22 14.66 -6.74
C SER A 91 6.66 14.46 -5.29
N ASP A 92 5.85 13.79 -4.46
CA ASP A 92 6.22 13.51 -3.08
C ASP A 92 7.39 12.52 -3.10
N SER A 93 8.49 12.92 -2.46
CA SER A 93 9.70 12.12 -2.37
C SER A 93 9.63 11.15 -1.19
N LEU A 94 10.38 10.06 -1.30
CA LEU A 94 10.65 9.09 -0.23
C LEU A 94 12.05 9.33 0.36
#